data_AF-A0A8T4NQP8-F1
#
_entry.id   AF-A0A8T4NQP8-F1
#
_cell.length_a   1.000
_cell.length_b   1.000
_cell.length_c   1.000
_cell.angle_alpha   90.00
_cell.angle_beta   90.00
_cell.angle_gamma   90.00
#
_symmetry.space_group_name_H-M   'P 1'
#
loop_
_entity.id
_entity.type
_entity.pdbx_description
1 polymer ?
#
loop_
_entity_poly.entity_id
_entity_poly.type
_entity_poly.pdbx_seq_one_letter_code
_entity_poly.pdbx_strand_id
1 'polypeptide(L)'
;MNKDMLKPEYIVGFADGEGTFNFVRYPDGRIRPQFLVFNTNREILEKIKETLNLNCPIFEVVRLFDMIKRRKKCYRLQARSREYIDKVVDFLIKIFQ
;
A
#
# COMPACT_ATOMS: atom_id res chain seq x y z
N MET A 1 2.79 7.52 -22.11
CA MET A 1 2.68 7.35 -20.64
C MET A 1 2.09 8.63 -20.07
N ASN A 2 1.06 8.53 -19.24
CA ASN A 2 0.55 9.70 -18.52
C ASN A 2 1.68 10.23 -17.63
N LYS A 3 1.99 11.53 -17.71
CA LYS A 3 3.21 12.11 -17.11
C LYS A 3 3.24 11.98 -15.58
N ASP A 4 2.09 11.65 -14.99
CA ASP A 4 1.86 11.53 -13.54
C ASP A 4 1.95 10.09 -13.01
N MET A 5 2.03 9.06 -13.87
CA MET A 5 2.15 7.67 -13.42
C MET A 5 3.58 7.33 -13.01
N LEU A 6 3.73 6.62 -11.88
CA LEU A 6 5.03 6.16 -11.41
C LEU A 6 5.54 5.02 -12.32
N LYS A 7 6.86 4.93 -12.45
CA LYS A 7 7.49 3.80 -13.14
C LYS A 7 7.20 2.49 -12.37
N PRO A 8 6.90 1.37 -13.05
CA PRO A 8 6.60 0.11 -12.37
C PRO A 8 7.70 -0.34 -11.40
N GLU A 9 8.97 -0.22 -11.81
CA GLU A 9 10.14 -0.62 -11.02
C GLU A 9 10.29 0.23 -9.75
N TYR A 10 9.91 1.52 -9.84
CA TYR A 10 9.88 2.40 -8.68
C TYR A 10 8.86 1.91 -7.65
N ILE A 11 7.66 1.52 -8.09
CA ILE A 11 6.62 1.01 -7.19
C ILE A 11 7.07 -0.29 -6.52
N VAL A 12 7.67 -1.20 -7.27
CA VAL A 12 8.17 -2.47 -6.71
C VAL A 12 9.25 -2.21 -5.68
N GLY A 13 10.27 -1.41 -5.99
CA GLY A 13 11.33 -1.09 -5.03
C GLY A 13 10.81 -0.33 -3.81
N PHE A 14 9.83 0.57 -4.00
CA PHE A 14 9.21 1.28 -2.89
C PHE A 14 8.39 0.34 -2.00
N ALA A 15 7.60 -0.56 -2.59
CA ALA A 15 6.81 -1.53 -1.85
C ALA A 15 7.66 -2.61 -1.18
N ASP A 16 8.84 -2.93 -1.71
CA ASP A 16 9.81 -3.81 -1.07
C ASP A 16 10.38 -3.18 0.22
N GLY A 17 10.68 -1.88 0.18
CA GLY A 17 11.21 -1.15 1.35
C GLY A 17 10.17 -0.74 2.40
N GLU A 18 8.99 -0.31 1.97
CA GLU A 18 7.97 0.33 2.84
C GLU A 18 6.64 -0.43 2.89
N GLY A 19 6.50 -1.47 2.09
CA GLY A 19 5.27 -2.24 1.96
C GLY A 19 5.27 -3.51 2.80
N THR A 20 4.09 -4.12 2.88
CA THR A 20 3.93 -5.48 3.38
C THR A 20 2.80 -6.17 2.65
N PHE A 21 3.07 -7.40 2.22
CA PHE A 21 2.07 -8.33 1.71
C PHE A 21 1.93 -9.47 2.72
N ASN A 22 0.76 -9.60 3.33
CA ASN A 22 0.55 -10.58 4.41
C ASN A 22 -0.91 -11.06 4.49
N PHE A 23 -1.14 -12.06 5.34
CA PHE A 23 -2.47 -12.56 5.64
C PHE A 23 -2.95 -12.03 7.01
N VAL A 24 -4.18 -11.52 7.04
CA VAL A 24 -4.86 -11.14 8.28
C VAL A 24 -5.83 -12.24 8.67
N ARG A 25 -5.74 -12.69 9.92
CA ARG A 25 -6.74 -13.57 10.55
C ARG A 25 -7.73 -12.73 11.35
N TYR A 26 -9.02 -12.90 11.06
CA TYR A 26 -10.12 -12.24 11.77
C TYR A 26 -10.60 -13.09 12.95
N PRO A 27 -11.28 -12.47 13.95
CA PRO A 27 -11.78 -13.20 15.13
C PRO A 27 -12.72 -14.37 14.80
N ASP A 28 -13.46 -14.26 13.69
CA ASP A 28 -14.35 -15.32 13.18
C ASP A 28 -13.62 -16.41 12.36
N GLY A 29 -12.29 -16.44 12.41
CA GLY A 29 -11.47 -17.46 11.75
C GLY A 29 -11.19 -17.21 10.28
N ARG A 30 -11.82 -16.21 9.64
CA ARG A 30 -11.54 -15.88 8.24
C ARG A 30 -10.10 -15.40 8.07
N ILE A 31 -9.47 -15.79 6.97
CA ILE A 31 -8.14 -15.34 6.57
C ILE A 31 -8.27 -14.55 5.27
N ARG A 32 -7.68 -13.36 5.19
CA ARG A 32 -7.67 -12.56 3.96
C ARG A 32 -6.28 -11.98 3.66
N PRO A 33 -5.84 -11.97 2.41
CA PRO A 33 -4.64 -11.26 2.01
C PRO A 33 -4.85 -9.74 2.15
N GLN A 34 -3.76 -9.04 2.44
CA GLN A 34 -3.70 -7.58 2.36
C GLN A 34 -2.36 -7.12 1.80
N PHE A 35 -2.41 -6.02 1.05
CA PHE A 35 -1.25 -5.26 0.64
C PHE A 35 -1.32 -3.89 1.30
N LEU A 36 -0.28 -3.54 2.05
CA LEU A 36 -0.16 -2.26 2.75
C LEU A 36 1.11 -1.55 2.30
N VAL A 37 1.07 -0.23 2.19
CA VAL A 37 2.26 0.62 2.00
C VAL A 37 2.20 1.77 2.97
N PHE A 38 3.29 2.01 3.68
CA PHE A 38 3.38 3.06 4.69
C PHE A 38 4.30 4.18 4.21
N ASN A 39 3.94 5.43 4.49
CA ASN A 39 4.88 6.53 4.32
C ASN A 39 4.46 7.77 5.11
N THR A 40 5.41 8.68 5.34
CA THR A 40 5.09 10.01 5.92
C THR A 40 4.64 11.00 4.85
N ASN A 41 4.98 10.75 3.57
CA ASN A 41 4.45 11.50 2.44
C ASN A 41 3.13 10.86 1.98
N ARG A 42 2.01 11.57 2.10
CA ARG A 42 0.70 11.08 1.63
C ARG A 42 0.58 11.08 0.11
N GLU A 43 1.22 12.04 -0.56
CA GLU A 43 1.14 12.22 -2.01
C GLU A 43 1.74 11.03 -2.77
N ILE A 44 2.85 10.46 -2.26
CA ILE A 44 3.43 9.28 -2.92
C ILE A 44 2.50 8.07 -2.82
N LEU A 45 1.75 7.93 -1.73
CA LEU A 45 0.77 6.86 -1.57
C LEU A 45 -0.43 7.04 -2.50
N GLU A 46 -0.88 8.28 -2.75
CA GLU A 46 -1.91 8.57 -3.76
C GLU A 46 -1.41 8.23 -5.18
N LYS A 47 -0.17 8.59 -5.52
CA LYS A 47 0.41 8.23 -6.83
C LYS A 47 0.56 6.72 -7.03
N ILE A 48 0.95 5.98 -5.98
CA ILE A 48 0.98 4.51 -6.01
C ILE A 48 -0.43 3.96 -6.21
N LYS A 49 -1.41 4.47 -5.46
CA LYS A 49 -2.82 4.09 -5.57
C LYS A 49 -3.36 4.30 -6.99
N GLU A 50 -3.13 5.47 -7.58
CA GLU A 50 -3.52 5.82 -8.95
C GLU A 50 -2.84 4.91 -9.96
N THR A 51 -1.52 4.68 -9.82
CA THR A 51 -0.76 3.85 -10.76
C THR A 51 -1.22 2.40 -10.75
N LEU A 52 -1.56 1.87 -9.56
CA LEU A 52 -2.11 0.52 -9.39
C LEU A 52 -3.63 0.44 -9.66
N ASN A 53 -4.26 1.55 -10.05
CA ASN A 53 -5.71 1.67 -10.26
C ASN A 53 -6.54 1.14 -9.08
N LEU A 54 -6.14 1.52 -7.87
CA LEU A 54 -6.79 1.13 -6.63
C LEU A 54 -7.72 2.26 -6.16
N ASN A 55 -8.94 1.92 -5.73
CA ASN A 55 -9.83 2.89 -5.08
C ASN A 55 -9.94 2.65 -3.58
N CYS A 56 -8.83 2.21 -2.97
CA CYS A 56 -8.78 1.96 -1.54
C CYS A 56 -8.50 3.22 -0.71
N PRO A 57 -8.87 3.23 0.57
CA PRO A 57 -8.57 4.33 1.47
C PRO A 57 -7.09 4.42 1.83
N ILE A 58 -6.62 5.64 2.08
CA ILE A 58 -5.36 5.95 2.75
C ILE A 58 -5.68 6.47 4.15
N PHE A 59 -5.22 5.76 5.17
CA PHE A 59 -5.49 6.10 6.56
C PHE A 59 -4.30 6.85 7.17
N GLU A 60 -4.57 7.88 7.96
CA GLU A 60 -3.56 8.38 8.92
C GLU A 60 -3.38 7.31 10.00
N VAL A 61 -2.15 6.91 10.24
CA VAL A 61 -1.78 5.91 11.25
C VAL A 61 -0.86 6.56 12.27
N VAL A 62 -1.24 6.41 13.54
CA VAL A 62 -0.48 6.94 14.66
C VAL A 62 0.12 5.76 15.41
N ARG A 63 1.45 5.69 15.52
CA ARG A 63 2.08 4.72 16.42
C ARG A 63 2.10 5.30 17.82
N LEU A 64 1.95 4.45 18.83
CA LEU A 64 1.94 4.87 20.25
C LEU A 64 3.16 5.73 20.59
N PHE A 65 4.35 5.35 20.10
CA PHE A 65 5.59 6.11 20.28
C PHE A 65 5.62 7.44 19.53
N ASP A 66 4.89 7.57 18.42
CA ASP A 66 4.82 8.82 17.67
C ASP A 66 3.97 9.86 18.41
N MET A 67 2.96 9.44 19.17
CA MET A 67 2.21 10.31 20.08
C MET A 67 3.12 10.87 21.17
N ILE A 68 3.93 10.00 21.79
CA ILE A 68 4.85 10.38 22.87
C ILE A 68 5.91 11.35 22.36
N LYS A 69 6.41 11.15 21.13
CA LYS A 69 7.52 11.93 20.55
C LYS A 69 7.08 13.07 19.63
N ARG A 70 5.79 13.37 19.50
CA ARG A 70 5.22 14.36 18.55
C ARG A 70 5.79 14.21 17.13
N ARG A 71 5.96 12.97 16.66
CA ARG A 71 6.57 12.70 15.34
C ARG A 71 5.60 13.01 14.20
N LYS A 72 6.17 13.20 13.00
CA LYS A 72 5.42 13.46 11.77
C LYS A 72 4.34 12.39 11.55
N LYS A 73 3.19 12.84 11.04
CA LYS A 73 2.07 11.96 10.64
C LYS A 73 2.56 10.87 9.69
N CYS A 74 2.12 9.64 9.93
CA CYS A 74 2.34 8.50 9.04
C CYS A 74 1.01 8.12 8.39
N TYR A 75 1.07 7.65 7.16
CA TYR A 75 -0.09 7.26 6.36
C TYR A 75 0.07 5.84 5.88
N ARG A 76 -1.05 5.16 5.66
CA ARG A 76 -1.13 3.77 5.19
C ARG A 76 -2.11 3.65 4.03
N LEU A 77 -1.59 3.30 2.85
CA LEU A 77 -2.39 2.75 1.76
C LEU A 77 -2.77 1.31 2.12
N GLN A 78 -4.05 0.93 1.95
CA GLN A 78 -4.54 -0.38 2.38
C GLN A 78 -5.44 -1.06 1.36
N ALA A 79 -4.89 -2.01 0.61
CA ALA A 79 -5.64 -2.88 -0.30
C ALA A 79 -6.02 -4.20 0.41
N ARG A 80 -7.33 -4.51 0.48
CA ARG A 80 -7.88 -5.71 1.14
C ARG A 80 -9.00 -6.41 0.39
N SER A 81 -9.67 -5.73 -0.55
CA SER A 81 -10.70 -6.38 -1.36
C SER A 81 -10.02 -7.33 -2.34
N ARG A 82 -10.75 -8.38 -2.76
CA ARG A 82 -10.25 -9.32 -3.77
C ARG A 82 -9.80 -8.58 -5.03
N GLU A 83 -10.64 -7.67 -5.53
CA GLU A 83 -10.33 -6.83 -6.69
C GLU A 83 -8.99 -6.09 -6.57
N TYR A 84 -8.69 -5.51 -5.40
CA TYR A 84 -7.44 -4.77 -5.21
C TYR A 84 -6.23 -5.69 -5.11
N ILE A 85 -6.40 -6.87 -4.52
CA ILE A 85 -5.33 -7.86 -4.45
C ILE A 85 -5.03 -8.41 -5.84
N ASP A 86 -6.06 -8.72 -6.63
CA ASP A 86 -5.90 -9.18 -8.01
C ASP A 86 -5.12 -8.13 -8.84
N LYS A 87 -5.49 -6.85 -8.73
CA LYS A 87 -4.75 -5.74 -9.40
C LYS A 87 -3.29 -5.66 -8.98
N VAL A 88 -2.98 -5.81 -7.69
CA VAL A 88 -1.60 -5.77 -7.18
C VAL A 88 -0.80 -6.97 -7.68
N VAL A 89 -1.38 -8.18 -7.63
CA VAL A 89 -0.72 -9.41 -8.07
C VAL A 89 -0.46 -9.37 -9.57
N ASP A 90 -1.47 -8.99 -10.37
CA ASP A 90 -1.32 -8.84 -11.83
C ASP A 90 -0.23 -7.82 -12.20
N PHE A 91 -0.15 -6.72 -11.45
CA PHE A 91 0.91 -5.73 -11.63
C PHE A 91 2.29 -6.32 -11.34
N LEU A 92 2.46 -7.05 -10.24
CA LEU A 92 3.74 -7.67 -9.88
C LEU A 92 4.16 -8.74 -10.89
N ILE A 93 3.24 -9.62 -11.32
CA ILE A 93 3.51 -10.67 -12.30
C ILE A 93 4.03 -10.07 -13.61
N LYS A 94 3.41 -8.99 -14.10
CA LYS A 94 3.83 -8.31 -15.34
C LYS A 94 5.24 -7.72 -15.32
N ILE A 95 5.79 -7.45 -14.13
CA ILE A 95 7.13 -6.87 -14.00
C ILE A 95 8.21 -7.95 -13.98
N PHE A 96 7.88 -9.15 -13.48
CA PHE A 96 8.82 -10.26 -13.35
C PHE A 96 8.74 -11.31 -14.48
N GLN A 97 7.88 -11.08 -15.47
CA GLN A 97 7.78 -11.84 -16.72
C GLN A 97 8.48 -11.10 -17.86
#